data_AF-A0A2A5Y2M9-F1
#
_entry.id   AF-A0A2A5Y2M9-F1
#
_cell.length_a   1.000
_cell.length_b   1.000
_cell.length_c   1.000
_cell.angle_alpha   90.00
_cell.angle_beta   90.00
_cell.angle_gamma   90.00
#
_symmetry.space_group_name_H-M   'P 1'
#
loop_
_entity.id
_entity.type
_entity.pdbx_description
1 polymer ?
#
loop_
_entity_poly.entity_id
_entity_poly.type
_entity_poly.pdbx_seq_one_letter_code
_entity_poly.pdbx_strand_id
1 'polypeptide(L)'
;MLKTIFENFGFVGSLILSLVIFLFSILWLAGMAGITQPKDGGKVRYKSWMVWLAVVVPVFPIAWIISQIWNHFTVMNTSKK
;
A
#
# COMPACT_ATOMS: atom_id res chain seq x y z
N MET A 1 20.33 4.82 16.98
CA MET A 1 18.95 4.57 16.49
C MET A 1 18.51 3.13 16.74
N LEU A 2 19.18 2.11 16.18
CA LEU A 2 18.82 0.70 16.47
C LEU A 2 18.99 0.33 17.96
N LYS A 3 20.10 0.78 18.59
CA LYS A 3 20.33 0.61 20.04
C LYS A 3 19.19 1.19 20.89
N THR A 4 18.70 2.37 20.51
CA THR A 4 17.61 3.07 21.21
C THR A 4 16.27 2.34 21.07
N ILE A 5 15.99 1.79 19.88
CA ILE A 5 14.78 0.97 19.65
C ILE A 5 14.88 -0.32 20.46
N PHE A 6 16.06 -0.95 20.48
CA PHE A 6 16.32 -2.15 21.26
C PHE A 6 16.19 -1.93 22.77
N GLU A 7 16.71 -0.81 23.28
CA GLU A 7 16.62 -0.48 24.71
C GLU A 7 15.19 -0.14 25.14
N ASN A 8 14.37 0.42 24.26
CA ASN A 8 12.97 0.79 24.56
C ASN A 8 11.96 -0.35 24.34
N PHE A 9 12.16 -1.18 23.32
CA PHE A 9 11.18 -2.20 22.89
C PHE A 9 11.69 -3.65 23.07
N GLY A 10 12.95 -3.82 23.49
CA GLY A 10 13.61 -5.13 23.54
C GLY A 10 13.88 -5.70 22.15
N PHE A 11 14.47 -6.90 22.12
CA PHE A 11 14.78 -7.61 20.87
C PHE A 11 13.52 -7.87 20.03
N VAL A 12 12.50 -8.48 20.64
CA VAL A 12 11.27 -8.89 19.95
C VAL A 12 10.50 -7.68 19.43
N GLY A 13 10.35 -6.63 20.24
CA GLY A 13 9.65 -5.42 19.82
C GLY A 13 10.37 -4.70 18.67
N SER A 14 11.71 -4.64 18.71
CA SER A 14 12.51 -4.11 17.61
C SER A 14 12.34 -4.90 16.32
N LEU A 15 12.29 -6.23 16.42
CA LEU A 15 12.13 -7.13 15.28
C LEU A 15 10.74 -6.98 14.64
N ILE A 16 9.68 -6.95 15.44
CA ILE A 16 8.32 -6.72 14.96
C ILE A 16 8.19 -5.33 14.34
N LEU A 17 8.73 -4.29 14.98
CA LEU A 17 8.65 -2.92 14.47
C LEU A 17 9.35 -2.79 13.11
N SER A 18 10.55 -3.36 12.97
CA SER A 18 11.29 -3.39 11.71
C SER A 18 10.50 -4.12 10.62
N LEU A 19 9.92 -5.27 10.95
CA LEU A 19 9.08 -6.05 10.02
C LEU A 19 7.86 -5.24 9.57
N VAL A 20 7.17 -4.56 10.49
CA VAL A 20 5.99 -3.74 10.16
C VAL A 20 6.35 -2.57 9.25
N ILE A 21 7.44 -1.85 9.54
CA ILE A 21 7.92 -0.75 8.68
C ILE A 21 8.29 -1.25 7.29
N PHE A 22 8.94 -2.42 7.22
CA PHE A 22 9.29 -3.05 5.95
C PHE A 22 8.06 -3.43 5.13
N LEU A 23 7.08 -4.11 5.75
CA LEU A 23 5.82 -4.47 5.09
C LEU A 23 5.04 -3.23 4.64
N PHE A 24 4.97 -2.21 5.49
CA PHE A 24 4.34 -0.93 5.16
C PHE A 24 4.99 -0.28 3.93
N SER A 25 6.33 -0.32 3.85
CA SER A 25 7.08 0.21 2.71
C SER A 25 6.80 -0.56 1.42
N ILE A 26 6.73 -1.89 1.48
CA ILE A 26 6.39 -2.72 0.32
C ILE A 26 4.96 -2.45 -0.15
N LEU A 27 3.99 -2.43 0.77
CA LEU A 27 2.59 -2.16 0.43
C LEU A 27 2.42 -0.77 -0.18
N TRP A 28 3.17 0.21 0.33
CA TRP A 28 3.19 1.54 -0.24
C TRP A 28 3.71 1.55 -1.68
N LEU A 29 4.86 0.93 -1.95
CA LEU A 29 5.43 0.82 -3.30
C LEU A 29 4.52 0.06 -4.26
N ALA A 30 3.93 -1.06 -3.82
CA ALA A 30 2.99 -1.83 -4.60
C ALA A 30 1.73 -1.02 -4.96
N GLY A 31 1.24 -0.21 -4.01
CA GLY A 31 0.07 0.64 -4.22
C GLY A 31 0.37 1.77 -5.19
N MET A 32 1.55 2.39 -5.11
CA MET A 32 2.01 3.38 -6.08
C MET A 32 2.07 2.77 -7.48
N ALA A 33 2.68 1.58 -7.63
CA ALA A 33 2.73 0.88 -8.90
C ALA A 33 1.32 0.66 -9.49
N GLY A 34 0.38 0.17 -8.67
CA GLY A 34 -1.01 -0.03 -9.09
C GLY A 34 -1.77 1.25 -9.46
N ILE A 35 -1.52 2.37 -8.77
CA ILE A 35 -2.11 3.69 -9.09
C ILE A 35 -1.51 4.24 -10.39
N THR A 36 -0.21 4.04 -10.62
CA THR A 36 0.44 4.49 -11.86
C THR A 36 0.17 3.59 -13.05
N GLN A 37 -0.38 2.39 -12.83
CA GLN A 37 -0.65 1.45 -13.90
C GLN A 37 -1.72 2.01 -14.86
N PRO A 38 -1.42 2.08 -16.17
CA PRO A 38 -2.40 2.50 -17.16
C PRO A 38 -3.56 1.49 -17.25
N LYS A 39 -4.76 1.98 -17.64
CA LYS A 39 -5.86 1.08 -18.04
C LYS A 39 -5.51 0.40 -19.37
N ASP A 40 -6.12 -0.76 -19.62
CA ASP A 40 -6.04 -1.43 -20.91
C ASP A 40 -6.34 -0.43 -22.04
N GLY A 41 -5.40 -0.34 -23.01
CA GLY A 41 -5.41 0.68 -24.05
C GLY A 41 -4.60 1.96 -23.74
N GLY A 42 -3.73 1.95 -22.73
CA GLY A 42 -2.75 3.02 -22.47
C GLY A 42 -3.33 4.30 -21.88
N LYS A 43 -4.62 4.32 -21.55
CA LYS A 43 -5.29 5.49 -20.97
C LYS A 43 -4.92 5.63 -19.49
N VAL A 44 -4.69 6.87 -19.08
CA VAL A 44 -4.37 7.19 -17.69
C VAL A 44 -5.54 6.80 -16.78
N ARG A 45 -5.28 5.93 -15.79
CA ARG A 45 -6.32 5.43 -14.87
C ARG A 45 -6.69 6.46 -13.80
N TYR A 46 -5.72 7.22 -13.32
CA TYR A 46 -5.87 8.20 -12.24
C TYR A 46 -5.26 9.56 -12.59
N LYS A 47 -5.82 10.65 -12.08
CA LYS A 47 -5.31 12.01 -12.34
C LYS A 47 -3.91 12.19 -11.73
N SER A 48 -3.07 13.02 -12.34
CA SER A 48 -1.70 13.27 -11.87
C SER A 48 -1.60 13.72 -10.41
N TRP A 49 -2.60 14.44 -9.89
CA TRP A 49 -2.62 14.85 -8.47
C TRP A 49 -2.73 13.65 -7.51
N MET A 50 -3.42 12.57 -7.92
CA MET A 50 -3.55 11.35 -7.11
C MET A 50 -2.23 10.58 -7.07
N VAL A 51 -1.43 10.66 -8.13
CA VAL A 51 -0.08 10.09 -8.17
C VAL A 51 0.83 10.87 -7.21
N TRP A 52 0.76 12.20 -7.21
CA TRP A 52 1.48 13.01 -6.23
C TRP A 52 1.07 12.68 -4.79
N LEU A 53 -0.22 12.52 -4.53
CA LEU A 53 -0.70 12.15 -3.21
C LEU A 53 -0.24 10.74 -2.79
N ALA A 54 -0.16 9.81 -3.74
CA ALA A 54 0.41 8.49 -3.53
C ALA A 54 1.90 8.51 -3.13
N VAL A 55 2.67 9.48 -3.64
CA VAL A 55 4.09 9.64 -3.30
C VAL A 55 4.29 10.40 -1.98
N VAL A 56 3.42 11.35 -1.64
CA VAL A 56 3.60 12.16 -0.42
C VAL A 56 3.02 11.48 0.82
N VAL A 57 1.93 10.72 0.65
CA VAL A 57 1.17 10.14 1.76
C VAL A 57 1.14 8.61 1.62
N PRO A 58 2.03 7.86 2.31
CA PRO A 58 2.14 6.41 2.13
C PRO A 58 0.90 5.62 2.56
N VAL A 59 0.06 6.22 3.42
CA VAL A 59 -1.22 5.63 3.83
C VAL A 59 -2.22 5.57 2.66
N PHE A 60 -2.15 6.51 1.71
CA PHE A 60 -3.11 6.57 0.61
C PHE A 60 -3.00 5.38 -0.36
N PRO A 61 -1.81 4.97 -0.84
CA PRO A 61 -1.67 3.79 -1.68
C PRO A 61 -2.11 2.49 -1.00
N ILE A 62 -1.90 2.39 0.31
CA ILE A 62 -2.32 1.23 1.10
C ILE A 62 -3.85 1.17 1.18
N ALA A 63 -4.50 2.29 1.51
CA ALA A 63 -5.96 2.38 1.51
C ALA A 63 -6.55 2.09 0.12
N TRP A 64 -5.85 2.53 -0.94
CA TRP A 64 -6.23 2.24 -2.32
C TRP A 64 -6.16 0.73 -2.64
N ILE A 65 -5.10 0.01 -2.25
CA ILE A 65 -5.01 -1.45 -2.42
C ILE A 65 -6.21 -2.15 -1.76
N ILE A 66 -6.53 -1.78 -0.52
CA ILE A 66 -7.64 -2.37 0.23
C ILE A 66 -8.96 -2.16 -0.52
N SER A 67 -9.20 -0.95 -1.02
CA SER A 67 -10.37 -0.64 -1.84
C SER A 67 -10.42 -1.46 -3.13
N GLN A 68 -9.28 -1.65 -3.82
CA GLN A 68 -9.24 -2.49 -5.03
C GLN A 68 -9.59 -3.94 -4.72
N ILE A 69 -9.02 -4.51 -3.66
CA ILE A 69 -9.30 -5.88 -3.23
C ILE A 69 -10.80 -6.04 -2.92
N TRP A 70 -11.38 -5.09 -2.17
CA TRP A 70 -12.81 -5.12 -1.84
C TRP A 70 -13.68 -5.07 -3.09
N ASN A 71 -13.38 -4.15 -4.01
CA ASN A 71 -14.10 -4.02 -5.28
C ASN A 71 -14.00 -5.32 -6.11
N HIS A 72 -12.81 -5.92 -6.18
CA HIS A 72 -12.60 -7.16 -6.92
C HIS A 72 -13.39 -8.33 -6.29
N PHE A 73 -13.38 -8.42 -4.97
CA PHE A 73 -14.13 -9.43 -4.23
C PHE A 73 -15.64 -9.29 -4.46
N THR A 74 -16.17 -8.07 -4.41
CA THR A 74 -17.59 -7.81 -4.71
C THR A 74 -17.95 -8.20 -6.15
N VAL A 75 -17.16 -7.79 -7.14
CA VAL A 75 -17.41 -8.10 -8.57
C VAL A 75 -17.42 -9.62 -8.81
N MET A 76 -16.45 -10.35 -8.26
CA MET A 76 -16.40 -11.81 -8.40
C MET A 76 -17.62 -12.49 -7.77
N ASN A 77 -18.13 -11.97 -6.65
CA ASN A 77 -19.28 -12.55 -5.97
C ASN A 77 -20.61 -12.24 -6.67
N THR A 78 -20.73 -11.09 -7.34
CA THR A 78 -21.89 -10.75 -8.18
C THR A 78 -21.92 -11.57 -9.47
N SER A 79 -20.76 -11.90 -10.05
CA SER A 79 -20.66 -12.72 -11.27
C SER A 79 -21.03 -14.20 -11.08
N LYS A 80 -21.22 -14.68 -9.83
CA LYS A 80 -21.66 -16.05 -9.52
C LYS A 80 -23.18 -16.20 -9.38
N LYS A 81 -23.95 -15.11 -9.43
CA LYS A 81 -25.42 -15.12 -9.47
C LYS A 81 -25.90 -14.98 -10.91
#